data_AF-A0A1N6I101-F1
#
_entry.id   AF-A0A1N6I101-F1
#
_cell.length_a   1.000
_cell.length_b   1.000
_cell.length_c   1.000
_cell.angle_alpha   90.00
_cell.angle_beta   90.00
_cell.angle_gamma   90.00
#
_symmetry.space_group_name_H-M   'P 1'
#
loop_
_entity.id
_entity.type
_entity.pdbx_description
1 polymer ?
#
loop_
_entity_poly.entity_id
_entity_poly.type
_entity_poly.pdbx_seq_one_letter_code
_entity_poly.pdbx_strand_id
1 'polypeptide(L)'
;MQYYYSPSNSSCYVDSVHGSNIPDDCLKITIDEHHSINKALSKNESYILKRGKNEISIIENYPQLLQQELNSQRSIEIQHLLKVNDLASVRPLRAKVAGTATAEDDKRLAELEKQAQALRTELAKLRA
;
A
#
# COMPACT_ATOMS: atom_id res chain seq x y z
N MET A 1 12.91 -8.58 2.80
CA MET A 1 11.57 -8.67 2.19
C MET A 1 11.76 -8.67 0.70
N GLN A 2 11.56 -9.83 0.09
CA GLN A 2 11.62 -10.02 -1.35
C GLN A 2 10.20 -10.19 -1.89
N TYR A 3 9.89 -9.44 -2.94
CA TYR A 3 8.59 -9.48 -3.62
C TYR A 3 8.70 -10.32 -4.89
N TYR A 4 7.61 -11.01 -5.19
CA TYR A 4 7.50 -11.94 -6.29
C TYR A 4 6.16 -11.78 -7.01
N TYR A 5 6.14 -12.11 -8.30
CA TYR A 5 4.93 -12.20 -9.11
C TYR A 5 4.95 -13.49 -9.90
N SER A 6 3.89 -14.31 -9.82
CA SER A 6 3.75 -15.50 -10.66
C SER A 6 2.88 -15.16 -11.88
N PRO A 7 3.43 -15.29 -13.10
CA PRO A 7 2.65 -15.13 -14.33
C PRO A 7 1.58 -16.20 -14.50
N SER A 8 1.77 -17.41 -13.93
CA SER A 8 0.87 -18.54 -14.15
C SER A 8 -0.46 -18.40 -13.41
N ASN A 9 -0.46 -17.74 -12.26
CA ASN A 9 -1.64 -17.53 -11.43
C ASN A 9 -1.94 -16.04 -11.19
N SER A 10 -1.28 -15.16 -11.93
CA SER A 10 -1.42 -13.71 -11.88
C SER A 10 -1.40 -13.12 -10.46
N SER A 11 -0.63 -13.72 -9.56
CA SER A 11 -0.63 -13.39 -8.12
C SER A 11 0.72 -12.86 -7.62
N CYS A 12 0.66 -11.99 -6.63
CA CYS A 12 1.83 -11.40 -5.97
C CYS A 12 2.15 -12.13 -4.66
N TYR A 13 3.43 -12.40 -4.42
CA TYR A 13 3.92 -13.09 -3.22
C TYR A 13 5.01 -12.27 -2.52
N VAL A 14 5.16 -12.49 -1.22
CA VAL A 14 6.17 -11.86 -0.35
C VAL A 14 6.84 -12.94 0.48
N ASP A 15 8.18 -12.99 0.49
CA ASP A 15 8.95 -14.02 1.23
C ASP A 15 8.57 -14.14 2.71
N SER A 16 8.36 -13.00 3.37
CA SER A 16 8.04 -12.95 4.80
C SER A 16 6.63 -13.44 5.13
N VAL A 17 5.74 -13.51 4.14
CA VAL A 17 4.34 -13.93 4.31
C VAL A 17 4.14 -15.36 3.80
N HIS A 18 4.71 -15.66 2.64
CA HIS A 18 4.45 -16.90 1.91
C HIS A 18 5.55 -17.93 2.11
N GLY A 19 6.79 -17.52 2.45
CA GLY A 19 7.90 -18.43 2.75
C GLY A 19 8.10 -19.49 1.67
N SER A 20 7.84 -20.75 2.03
CA SER A 20 7.93 -21.92 1.16
C SER A 20 6.72 -22.12 0.21
N ASN A 21 5.67 -21.33 0.34
CA ASN A 21 4.47 -21.38 -0.52
C ASN A 21 4.60 -20.47 -1.75
N ILE A 22 5.80 -20.00 -2.09
CA ILE A 22 6.06 -19.21 -3.29
C ILE A 22 6.21 -20.19 -4.47
N PRO A 23 5.36 -20.09 -5.51
CA PRO A 23 5.49 -20.91 -6.71
C PRO A 23 6.85 -20.75 -7.41
N ASP A 24 7.35 -21.82 -8.03
CA ASP A 24 8.66 -21.81 -8.71
C ASP A 24 8.69 -20.90 -9.96
N ASP A 25 7.54 -20.61 -10.55
CA ASP A 25 7.40 -19.72 -11.72
C ASP A 25 7.41 -18.23 -11.35
N CYS A 26 7.59 -17.91 -10.06
CA CYS A 26 7.61 -16.56 -9.55
C CYS A 26 8.83 -15.76 -10.02
N LEU A 27 8.55 -14.57 -10.55
CA LEU A 27 9.54 -13.58 -10.93
C LEU A 27 9.79 -12.64 -9.75
N LYS A 28 11.06 -12.39 -9.43
CA LYS A 28 11.41 -11.33 -8.47
C LYS A 28 11.00 -9.97 -9.02
N ILE A 29 10.27 -9.21 -8.21
CA ILE A 29 9.82 -7.85 -8.52
C ILE A 29 10.30 -6.88 -7.44
N THR A 30 10.34 -5.59 -7.78
CA THR A 30 10.63 -4.54 -6.81
C THR A 30 9.37 -4.23 -5.98
N ILE A 31 9.57 -3.51 -4.87
CA ILE A 31 8.45 -3.04 -4.05
C ILE A 31 7.52 -2.08 -4.83
N ASP A 32 8.08 -1.26 -5.70
CA ASP A 32 7.32 -0.31 -6.52
C ASP A 32 6.49 -1.02 -7.59
N GLU A 33 7.06 -2.08 -8.20
CA GLU A 33 6.34 -2.96 -9.12
C GLU A 33 5.22 -3.69 -8.38
N HIS A 34 5.50 -4.25 -7.21
CA HIS A 34 4.49 -4.91 -6.39
C HIS A 34 3.31 -3.99 -6.05
N HIS A 35 3.57 -2.75 -5.64
CA HIS A 35 2.52 -1.76 -5.41
C HIS A 35 1.77 -1.38 -6.68
N SER A 36 2.48 -1.19 -7.80
CA SER A 36 1.85 -0.82 -9.07
C SER A 36 0.96 -1.93 -9.62
N ILE A 37 1.41 -3.18 -9.51
CA ILE A 37 0.66 -4.38 -9.89
C ILE A 37 -0.59 -4.49 -9.04
N ASN A 38 -0.48 -4.45 -7.71
CA ASN A 38 -1.65 -4.55 -6.83
C ASN A 38 -2.63 -3.38 -7.04
N LYS A 39 -2.12 -2.18 -7.35
CA LYS A 39 -2.97 -1.01 -7.66
C LYS A 39 -3.68 -1.14 -9.00
N ALA A 40 -3.03 -1.68 -10.03
CA ALA A 40 -3.66 -1.94 -11.31
C ALA A 40 -4.71 -3.05 -11.15
N LEU A 41 -4.36 -4.13 -10.47
CA LEU A 41 -5.25 -5.27 -10.24
C LEU A 41 -6.44 -4.92 -9.35
N SER A 42 -6.29 -4.05 -8.35
CA SER A 42 -7.43 -3.58 -7.54
C SER A 42 -8.43 -2.71 -8.33
N LYS A 43 -8.00 -2.19 -9.49
CA LYS A 43 -8.82 -1.40 -10.40
C LYS A 43 -9.30 -2.18 -11.63
N ASN A 44 -9.03 -3.48 -11.70
CA ASN A 44 -9.24 -4.30 -12.92
C ASN A 44 -8.52 -3.71 -14.15
N GLU A 45 -7.35 -3.09 -13.92
CA GLU A 45 -6.47 -2.57 -14.95
C GLU A 45 -5.32 -3.56 -15.20
N SER A 46 -4.82 -3.60 -16.43
CA SER A 46 -3.63 -4.38 -16.77
C SER A 46 -2.36 -3.63 -16.37
N TYR A 47 -1.32 -4.37 -15.98
CA TYR A 47 0.01 -3.83 -15.72
C TYR A 47 1.04 -4.48 -16.64
N ILE A 48 1.97 -3.70 -17.17
CA ILE A 48 3.05 -4.22 -18.01
C ILE A 48 4.34 -4.19 -17.20
N LEU A 49 4.82 -5.38 -16.83
CA LEU A 49 6.11 -5.53 -16.18
C LEU A 49 7.21 -5.55 -17.25
N LYS A 50 8.06 -4.53 -17.27
CA LYS A 50 9.16 -4.42 -18.24
C LYS A 50 10.41 -5.10 -17.69
N ARG A 51 10.97 -6.05 -18.44
CA ARG A 51 12.21 -6.76 -18.14
C ARG A 51 13.13 -6.66 -19.35
N GLY A 52 13.85 -5.55 -19.45
CA GLY A 52 14.74 -5.29 -20.58
C GLY A 52 13.97 -5.22 -21.90
N LYS A 53 14.15 -6.20 -22.79
CA LYS A 53 13.41 -6.31 -24.06
C LYS A 53 12.10 -7.11 -23.97
N ASN A 54 11.85 -7.75 -22.83
CA ASN A 54 10.64 -8.54 -22.62
C ASN A 54 9.61 -7.71 -21.86
N GLU A 55 8.36 -7.76 -22.31
CA GLU A 55 7.21 -7.17 -21.64
C GLU A 55 6.28 -8.30 -21.20
N ILE A 56 5.98 -8.33 -19.90
CA ILE A 56 5.04 -9.30 -19.34
C ILE A 56 3.74 -8.55 -19.08
N SER A 57 2.74 -8.83 -19.90
CA SER A 57 1.39 -8.30 -19.71
C SER A 57 0.70 -9.07 -18.59
N ILE A 58 0.41 -8.37 -17.52
CA ILE A 58 -0.40 -8.86 -16.40
C ILE A 58 -1.85 -8.58 -16.78
N ILE A 59 -2.53 -9.62 -17.24
CA ILE A 59 -3.93 -9.57 -17.70
C ILE A 59 -4.77 -10.36 -16.70
N GLU A 60 -6.00 -9.89 -16.46
CA GLU A 60 -6.99 -10.49 -15.57
C GLU A 60 -7.07 -12.01 -15.72
N ASN A 61 -6.58 -12.70 -14.69
CA ASN A 61 -7.33 -13.78 -14.08
C ASN A 61 -6.86 -13.87 -12.64
N TYR A 62 -7.32 -12.92 -11.82
CA TYR A 62 -7.07 -12.97 -10.39
C TYR A 62 -7.83 -14.17 -9.85
N PRO A 63 -7.20 -15.15 -9.17
CA PRO A 63 -7.93 -15.80 -8.11
C PRO A 63 -8.37 -14.67 -7.18
N GLN A 64 -9.67 -14.54 -6.89
CA GLN A 64 -10.16 -13.57 -5.93
C GLN A 64 -9.25 -13.66 -4.70
N LEU A 65 -8.44 -12.62 -4.44
CA LEU A 65 -7.66 -12.55 -3.21
C LEU A 65 -8.61 -12.85 -2.07
N LEU A 66 -8.20 -13.76 -1.20
CA LEU A 66 -9.04 -14.12 -0.08
C LEU A 66 -9.36 -12.82 0.67
N GLN A 67 -10.57 -12.68 1.23
CA GLN A 67 -10.97 -11.47 1.96
C GLN A 67 -9.90 -11.03 2.98
N GLN A 68 -9.16 -11.99 3.54
CA GLN A 68 -8.04 -11.78 4.45
C GLN A 68 -6.83 -11.08 3.81
N GLU A 69 -6.47 -11.39 2.57
CA GLU A 69 -5.39 -10.72 1.84
C GLU A 69 -5.78 -9.30 1.44
N LEU A 70 -7.03 -9.09 0.99
CA LEU A 70 -7.56 -7.75 0.73
C LEU A 70 -7.54 -6.89 2.00
N ASN A 71 -7.98 -7.44 3.13
CA ASN A 71 -7.93 -6.76 4.42
C ASN A 71 -6.49 -6.46 4.84
N SER A 72 -5.55 -7.39 4.61
CA SER A 72 -4.13 -7.20 4.90
C SER A 72 -3.54 -6.06 4.07
N GLN A 73 -3.74 -6.06 2.75
CA GLN A 73 -3.28 -5.01 1.85
C GLN A 73 -3.86 -3.65 2.26
N ARG A 74 -5.17 -3.59 2.53
CA ARG A 74 -5.82 -2.36 2.97
C ARG A 74 -5.28 -1.87 4.32
N SER A 75 -4.96 -2.78 5.23
CA SER A 75 -4.35 -2.42 6.52
C SER A 75 -2.95 -1.80 6.36
N ILE A 76 -2.13 -2.32 5.44
CA ILE A 76 -0.81 -1.77 5.11
C ILE A 76 -0.96 -0.38 4.49
N GLU A 77 -1.90 -0.20 3.58
CA GLU A 77 -2.19 1.10 2.96
C GLU A 77 -2.60 2.15 4.02
N ILE A 78 -3.49 1.78 4.93
CA ILE A 78 -3.91 2.66 6.03
C ILE A 78 -2.72 3.02 6.93
N GLN A 79 -1.84 2.07 7.27
CA GLN A 79 -0.64 2.36 8.05
C GLN A 79 0.30 3.34 7.34
N HIS A 80 0.47 3.18 6.03
CA HIS A 80 1.24 4.12 5.23
C HIS A 80 0.61 5.52 5.25
N LEU A 81 -0.70 5.64 5.05
CA LEU A 81 -1.41 6.92 5.10
C LEU A 81 -1.31 7.60 6.48
N LEU A 82 -1.39 6.83 7.57
CA LEU A 82 -1.18 7.35 8.91
C LEU A 82 0.23 7.92 9.07
N LYS A 83 1.26 7.22 8.59
CA LYS A 83 2.65 7.71 8.63
C LYS A 83 2.84 8.99 7.82
N VAL A 84 2.17 9.10 6.65
CA VAL A 84 2.19 10.32 5.85
C VAL A 84 1.52 11.48 6.60
N ASN A 85 0.40 11.24 7.28
CA ASN A 85 -0.25 12.26 8.11
C ASN A 85 0.64 12.71 9.27
N ASP A 86 1.31 11.77 9.95
CA ASP A 86 2.25 12.08 11.02
C ASP A 86 3.39 12.96 10.50
N LEU A 87 3.98 12.64 9.35
CA LEU A 87 5.01 13.46 8.72
C LEU A 87 4.49 14.86 8.31
N ALA A 88 3.27 14.93 7.77
CA ALA A 88 2.63 16.20 7.40
C ALA A 88 2.34 17.09 8.61
N SER A 89 2.17 16.51 9.80
CA SER A 89 1.95 17.25 11.05
C SER A 89 3.22 17.90 11.61
N VAL A 90 4.42 17.46 11.21
CA VAL A 90 5.69 17.89 11.81
C VAL A 90 5.93 19.40 11.65
N ARG A 91 5.74 19.96 10.46
CA ARG A 91 5.92 21.39 10.21
C ARG A 91 4.98 22.25 11.07
N PRO A 92 3.64 22.05 11.02
CA PRO A 92 2.74 22.86 11.81
C PRO A 92 2.95 22.68 13.32
N LEU A 93 3.30 21.48 13.80
CA LEU A 93 3.69 21.28 15.21
C LEU A 93 4.95 22.06 15.59
N ARG A 94 5.98 22.07 14.74
CA ARG A 94 7.20 22.86 14.97
C ARG A 94 6.89 24.35 15.02
N ALA A 95 6.05 24.84 14.11
CA ALA A 95 5.62 26.25 14.11
C ALA A 95 4.88 26.60 15.42
N LYS A 96 4.03 25.68 15.91
CA LYS A 96 3.29 25.85 17.17
C LYS A 96 4.22 25.91 18.37
N VAL A 97 5.22 25.03 18.44
CA VAL A 97 6.24 25.03 19.51
C VAL A 97 7.13 26.28 19.42
N ALA A 98 7.48 26.73 18.21
CA ALA A 98 8.28 27.93 18.00
C ALA A 98 7.51 29.24 18.18
N GLY A 99 6.19 29.20 18.43
CA GLY A 99 5.35 30.38 18.53
C GLY A 99 5.12 31.11 17.20
N THR A 100 5.44 30.47 16.07
CA THR A 100 5.28 31.01 14.71
C THR A 100 4.14 30.35 13.93
N ALA A 101 3.30 29.56 14.61
CA ALA A 101 2.14 28.93 14.01
C ALA A 101 1.15 29.96 13.46
N THR A 102 0.63 29.65 12.29
CA THR A 102 -0.43 30.40 11.64
C THR A 102 -1.78 29.72 11.84
N ALA A 103 -2.87 30.44 11.57
CA ALA A 103 -4.21 29.84 11.55
C ALA A 103 -4.34 28.71 10.50
N GLU A 104 -3.52 28.72 9.45
CA GLU A 104 -3.45 27.63 8.47
C GLU A 104 -2.81 26.37 9.06
N ASP A 105 -1.77 26.51 9.89
CA ASP A 105 -1.13 25.39 10.58
C ASP A 105 -2.11 24.68 11.52
N ASP A 106 -2.91 25.43 12.28
CA ASP A 106 -3.94 24.87 13.17
C ASP A 106 -5.06 24.17 12.38
N LYS A 107 -5.55 24.78 11.29
CA LYS A 107 -6.53 24.13 10.40
C LYS A 107 -5.96 22.84 9.81
N ARG A 108 -4.70 22.85 9.40
CA ARG A 108 -4.05 21.68 8.81
C ARG A 108 -3.90 20.56 9.84
N LEU A 109 -3.52 20.87 11.08
CA LEU A 109 -3.48 19.88 12.16
C LEU A 109 -4.85 19.26 12.44
N ALA A 110 -5.90 20.09 12.51
CA ALA A 110 -7.26 19.58 12.71
C ALA A 110 -7.73 18.67 11.57
N GLU A 111 -7.41 19.01 10.32
CA GLU A 111 -7.72 18.18 9.16
C GLU A 111 -6.97 16.84 9.19
N LEU A 112 -5.67 16.87 9.46
CA LEU A 112 -4.82 15.67 9.56
C LEU A 112 -5.29 14.74 10.68
N GLU A 113 -5.71 15.28 11.83
CA GLU A 113 -6.24 14.48 12.93
C GLU A 113 -7.58 13.83 12.56
N LYS A 114 -8.47 14.57 11.87
CA LYS A 114 -9.73 14.02 11.39
C LYS A 114 -9.50 12.87 10.41
N GLN A 115 -8.55 13.02 9.49
CA GLN A 115 -8.16 11.96 8.55
C GLN A 115 -7.56 10.76 9.29
N ALA A 116 -6.67 10.99 10.25
CA ALA A 116 -6.07 9.92 11.06
C ALA A 116 -7.13 9.15 11.86
N GLN A 117 -8.11 9.83 12.43
CA GLN A 117 -9.20 9.19 13.17
C GLN A 117 -10.08 8.29 12.28
N ALA A 118 -10.41 8.76 11.06
CA ALA A 118 -11.15 7.95 10.09
C ALA A 118 -10.36 6.69 9.71
N LEU A 119 -9.06 6.84 9.41
CA LEU A 119 -8.14 5.76 9.06
C LEU A 119 -7.99 4.73 10.21
N ARG A 120 -7.82 5.19 11.46
CA ARG A 120 -7.76 4.31 12.64
C ARG A 120 -9.05 3.52 12.84
N THR A 121 -10.20 4.14 12.58
CA THR A 121 -11.51 3.48 12.67
C THR A 121 -11.66 2.40 11.59
N GLU A 122 -11.22 2.68 10.36
CA GLU A 122 -11.22 1.71 9.26
C GLU A 122 -10.29 0.53 9.57
N LEU A 123 -9.08 0.81 10.06
CA LEU A 123 -8.12 -0.23 10.45
C LEU A 123 -8.63 -1.11 11.59
N ALA A 124 -9.36 -0.55 12.56
CA ALA A 124 -10.01 -1.32 13.60
C ALA A 124 -11.08 -2.27 13.04
N LYS A 125 -11.88 -1.82 12.07
CA LYS A 125 -12.89 -2.66 11.41
C LYS A 125 -12.28 -3.80 10.59
N LEU A 126 -11.11 -3.59 10.00
CA LEU A 126 -10.41 -4.62 9.22
C LEU A 126 -9.76 -5.71 10.10
N ARG A 127 -9.59 -5.43 11.40
CA ARG A 127 -8.96 -6.33 12.38
C ARG A 127 -9.97 -7.00 13.33
N ALA A 128 -11.22 -6.55 13.34
CA ALA A 128 -12.31 -7.08 14.16
C ALA A 128 -12.95 -8.30 13.47
#